data_AF-A0A819B1E3-F1
#
_entry.id   AF-A0A819B1E3-F1
#
_cell.length_a   1.000
_cell.length_b   1.000
_cell.length_c   1.000
_cell.angle_alpha   90.00
_cell.angle_beta   90.00
_cell.angle_gamma   90.00
#
_symmetry.space_group_name_H-M   'P 1'
#
loop_
_entity.id
_entity.type
_entity.pdbx_description
1 polymer ?
#
loop_
_entity_poly.entity_id
_entity_poly.type
_entity_poly.pdbx_seq_one_letter_code
_entity_poly.pdbx_strand_id
1 'polypeptide(L)'
;MAMANDKTLCFICNKEKITYPCKGCSKEFCLVDLTEHRQILTNELDHITNEYNEFQQTINEQKQKSQNFPLIEQINQWEIESIDKIQQKAQEYREIVIKSSQTCFNDIDMKLKDLNEQIKQMQIENEFNETGLNYLRNQLIEIKEQLNNPSDISIKKDSQSIINEISIISSKNSTFNKWKQNAITVAGENEEGEGLNQLNRPRGIFIDKNKNIFIADTENHRIVEWNYNAKEGQIIAGGNGRGKRINQLNYPAGVIVDEQNHSIIIADYMNRRVIQWLNQNQQILIDNIDCYGLAIHKNGFLYVSDEKKNEVKRWKMGEYNNEGIIVAGGNGIGNQPNQLNKPGFIFVDENQSVYISDTSNHSVMKWIKGAKEGIIVAGGNGQGRNLNQLFSPQEIIVDDLGQIYVADWGNNRVMRWCEGQEEGEIVVGGNGQENQLNGLVGLSFDDKGNLYVSDMENHRIVKFEIISYGFILNACVSYKNEKIYHVHISDGMLVYIISNVYNVHYNNRPTRVVSTGITCDDQSVADLGFWRGGAILAKSYYLSPTEVV
;
A
#
# COMPACT_ATOMS: atom_id res chain seq x y z
N MET A 1 -42.70 96.54 30.40
CA MET A 1 -41.38 97.04 30.83
C MET A 1 -40.67 97.57 29.61
N ALA A 2 -40.28 98.85 29.66
CA ALA A 2 -39.57 99.52 28.57
C ALA A 2 -38.28 98.75 28.25
N MET A 3 -38.08 98.37 26.98
CA MET A 3 -36.75 98.03 26.49
C MET A 3 -36.30 99.23 25.68
N ALA A 4 -35.22 99.87 26.15
CA ALA A 4 -34.51 100.90 25.42
C ALA A 4 -34.22 100.38 24.00
N ASN A 5 -34.42 101.22 22.99
CA ASN A 5 -33.93 100.97 21.64
C ASN A 5 -32.41 101.13 21.61
N ASP A 6 -31.69 100.30 22.37
CA ASP A 6 -30.24 100.26 22.36
C ASP A 6 -29.82 99.67 21.01
N LYS A 7 -29.21 100.52 20.19
CA LYS A 7 -28.61 100.08 18.93
C LYS A 7 -27.31 99.37 19.26
N THR A 8 -27.19 98.15 18.78
CA THR A 8 -26.01 97.28 18.91
C THR A 8 -25.44 97.00 17.51
N LEU A 9 -24.18 96.58 17.45
CA LEU A 9 -23.50 96.36 16.18
C LEU A 9 -23.98 95.06 15.53
N CYS A 10 -24.49 95.14 14.30
CA CYS A 10 -24.84 93.94 13.54
C CYS A 10 -23.59 93.15 13.15
N PHE A 11 -23.58 91.84 13.38
CA PHE A 11 -22.45 90.96 13.08
C PHE A 11 -22.04 90.93 11.59
N ILE A 12 -23.00 91.05 10.66
CA ILE A 12 -22.72 90.98 9.21
C ILE A 12 -22.39 92.37 8.65
N CYS A 13 -23.31 93.33 8.75
CA CYS A 13 -23.11 94.64 8.12
C CYS A 13 -22.29 95.65 8.95
N ASN A 14 -21.91 95.29 10.18
CA ASN A 14 -21.05 96.08 11.08
C ASN A 14 -21.57 97.52 11.36
N LYS A 15 -22.89 97.70 11.37
CA LYS A 15 -23.58 98.98 11.61
C LYS A 15 -24.39 98.92 12.91
N GLU A 16 -24.42 100.01 13.67
CA GLU A 16 -25.28 100.18 14.84
C GLU A 16 -26.75 100.26 14.43
N LYS A 17 -27.51 99.23 14.77
CA LYS A 17 -28.94 99.10 14.45
C LYS A 17 -29.65 98.39 15.60
N ILE A 18 -30.98 98.33 15.56
CA ILE A 18 -31.72 97.39 16.41
C ILE A 18 -31.35 95.98 15.93
N THR A 19 -30.76 95.17 16.81
CA THR A 19 -30.37 93.78 16.51
C THR A 19 -31.24 92.78 17.26
N TYR A 20 -31.21 91.54 16.77
CA TYR A 20 -31.88 90.40 17.33
C TYR A 20 -30.89 89.23 17.42
N PRO A 21 -30.84 88.50 18.55
CA PRO A 21 -29.93 87.39 18.71
C PRO A 21 -30.38 86.16 17.91
N CYS A 22 -29.41 85.51 17.26
CA CYS A 22 -29.59 84.14 16.77
C CYS A 22 -29.26 83.15 17.90
N LYS A 23 -30.24 82.35 18.32
CA LYS A 23 -30.07 81.35 19.40
C LYS A 23 -29.01 80.29 19.09
N GLY A 24 -28.77 79.98 17.82
CA GLY A 24 -27.83 78.94 17.39
C GLY A 24 -26.36 79.36 17.43
N CYS A 25 -26.04 80.58 16.99
CA CYS A 25 -24.66 81.07 16.90
C CYS A 25 -24.32 82.17 17.91
N SER A 26 -25.28 82.55 18.77
CA SER A 26 -25.15 83.56 19.83
C SER A 26 -24.67 84.94 19.35
N LYS A 27 -24.89 85.25 18.06
CA LYS A 27 -24.55 86.53 17.43
C LYS A 27 -25.78 87.42 17.25
N GLU A 28 -25.53 88.72 17.21
CA GLU A 28 -26.54 89.77 17.04
C GLU A 28 -26.64 90.23 15.58
N PHE A 29 -27.84 90.24 15.02
CA PHE A 29 -28.08 90.58 13.61
C PHE A 29 -29.16 91.64 13.49
N CYS A 30 -29.06 92.56 12.53
CA CYS A 30 -30.21 93.37 12.17
C CYS A 30 -31.27 92.50 11.47
N LEU A 31 -32.55 92.93 11.44
CA LEU A 31 -33.65 92.09 10.96
C LEU A 31 -33.45 91.51 9.55
N VAL A 32 -32.85 92.30 8.64
CA VAL A 32 -32.57 91.88 7.26
C VAL A 32 -31.52 90.77 7.25
N ASP A 33 -30.37 91.03 7.88
CA ASP A 33 -29.24 90.10 7.94
C ASP A 33 -29.59 88.82 8.73
N LEU A 34 -30.49 88.90 9.72
CA LEU A 34 -30.98 87.73 10.45
C LEU A 34 -31.85 86.84 9.56
N THR A 35 -32.68 87.44 8.72
CA THR A 35 -33.53 86.71 7.77
C THR A 35 -32.65 86.01 6.72
N GLU A 36 -31.65 86.70 6.20
CA GLU A 36 -30.68 86.14 5.25
C GLU A 36 -29.83 85.01 5.88
N HIS A 37 -29.33 85.22 7.10
CA HIS A 37 -28.60 84.20 7.85
C HIS A 37 -29.45 82.94 8.08
N ARG A 38 -30.74 83.09 8.40
CA ARG A 38 -31.65 81.94 8.54
C ARG A 38 -31.92 81.24 7.22
N GLN A 39 -32.05 81.99 6.13
CA GLN A 39 -32.25 81.40 4.79
C GLN A 39 -31.04 80.56 4.36
N ILE A 40 -29.82 81.03 4.65
CA ILE A 40 -28.59 80.26 4.40
C ILE A 40 -28.60 78.94 5.18
N LEU A 41 -28.94 78.99 6.46
CA LEU A 41 -29.04 77.78 7.30
C LEU A 41 -30.14 76.81 6.81
N THR A 42 -31.28 77.33 6.34
CA THR A 42 -32.33 76.50 5.73
C THR A 42 -31.83 75.81 4.46
N ASN A 43 -31.13 76.54 3.59
CA ASN A 43 -30.55 75.96 2.37
C ASN A 43 -29.49 74.89 2.68
N GLU A 44 -28.66 75.09 3.70
CA GLU A 44 -27.70 74.07 4.16
C GLU A 44 -28.39 72.81 4.70
N LEU A 45 -29.48 72.99 5.46
CA LEU A 45 -30.27 71.86 5.96
C LEU A 45 -30.94 71.08 4.82
N ASP A 46 -31.45 71.78 3.81
CA ASP A 46 -32.01 71.16 2.61
C ASP A 46 -30.94 70.37 1.84
N HIS A 47 -29.72 70.89 1.74
CA HIS A 47 -28.58 70.18 1.14
C HIS A 47 -28.26 68.87 1.88
N ILE A 48 -28.12 68.92 3.21
CA ILE A 48 -27.85 67.74 4.04
C ILE A 48 -28.99 66.72 3.91
N THR A 49 -30.23 67.19 3.83
CA THR A 49 -31.42 66.32 3.66
C THR A 49 -31.40 65.62 2.31
N ASN A 50 -30.98 66.30 1.24
CA ASN A 50 -30.83 65.70 -0.08
C ASN A 50 -29.70 64.65 -0.11
N GLU A 51 -28.53 64.95 0.45
CA GLU A 51 -27.42 63.98 0.56
C GLU A 51 -27.84 62.71 1.34
N TYR A 52 -28.61 62.88 2.42
CA TYR A 52 -29.16 61.75 3.18
C TYR A 52 -30.09 60.87 2.33
N ASN A 53 -30.97 61.48 1.54
CA ASN A 53 -31.90 60.76 0.68
C ASN A 53 -31.18 60.03 -0.46
N GLU A 54 -30.18 60.63 -1.09
CA GLU A 54 -29.33 59.99 -2.11
C GLU A 54 -28.56 58.79 -1.52
N PHE A 55 -28.04 58.93 -0.30
CA PHE A 55 -27.34 57.84 0.38
C PHE A 55 -28.27 56.67 0.72
N GLN A 56 -29.49 56.97 1.20
CA GLN A 56 -30.54 55.96 1.44
C GLN A 56 -30.93 55.23 0.16
N GLN A 57 -31.09 55.96 -0.95
CA GLN A 57 -31.38 55.35 -2.25
C GLN A 57 -30.25 54.42 -2.71
N THR A 58 -29.00 54.87 -2.59
CA THR A 58 -27.80 54.07 -2.92
C THR A 58 -27.74 52.78 -2.09
N ILE A 59 -28.04 52.84 -0.79
CA ILE A 59 -28.08 51.65 0.08
C ILE A 59 -29.19 50.68 -0.37
N ASN A 60 -30.37 51.18 -0.72
CA ASN A 60 -31.48 50.34 -1.15
C ASN A 60 -31.20 49.68 -2.52
N GLU A 61 -30.57 50.39 -3.44
CA GLU A 61 -30.11 49.84 -4.72
C GLU A 61 -29.04 48.74 -4.53
N GLN A 62 -28.10 48.93 -3.60
CA GLN A 62 -27.10 47.91 -3.25
C GLN A 62 -27.73 46.68 -2.58
N LYS A 63 -28.72 46.87 -1.69
CA LYS A 63 -29.50 45.79 -1.09
C LYS A 63 -30.31 45.03 -2.14
N GLN A 64 -30.86 45.67 -3.17
CA GLN A 64 -31.55 44.93 -4.24
C GLN A 64 -30.58 44.13 -5.11
N LYS A 65 -29.36 44.64 -5.37
CA LYS A 65 -28.30 43.88 -6.04
C LYS A 65 -27.78 42.68 -5.23
N SER A 66 -28.00 42.65 -3.92
CA SER A 66 -27.54 41.56 -3.04
C SER A 66 -28.18 40.18 -3.30
N GLN A 67 -29.21 40.10 -4.15
CA GLN A 67 -29.79 38.83 -4.61
C GLN A 67 -29.02 38.19 -5.78
N ASN A 68 -28.11 38.92 -6.44
CA ASN A 68 -27.29 38.46 -7.57
C ASN A 68 -25.82 38.87 -7.37
N PHE A 69 -25.17 38.42 -6.30
CA PHE A 69 -23.74 38.61 -6.15
C PHE A 69 -22.98 37.74 -7.18
N PRO A 70 -22.08 38.32 -8.00
CA PRO A 70 -21.23 37.54 -8.92
C PRO A 70 -20.40 36.46 -8.22
N LEU A 71 -20.08 36.66 -6.93
CA LEU A 71 -19.42 35.65 -6.10
C LEU A 71 -20.31 34.45 -5.81
N ILE A 72 -21.63 34.63 -5.67
CA ILE A 72 -22.58 33.50 -5.53
C ILE A 72 -22.69 32.74 -6.85
N GLU A 73 -22.70 33.46 -7.99
CA GLU A 73 -22.68 32.83 -9.31
C GLU A 73 -21.38 32.03 -9.53
N GLN A 74 -20.24 32.55 -9.08
CA GLN A 74 -18.96 31.81 -9.07
C GLN A 74 -19.01 30.57 -8.16
N ILE A 75 -19.63 30.66 -6.99
CA ILE A 75 -19.80 29.50 -6.09
C ILE A 75 -20.69 28.44 -6.75
N ASN A 76 -21.80 28.84 -7.37
CA ASN A 76 -22.68 27.91 -8.10
C ASN A 76 -21.92 27.24 -9.27
N GLN A 77 -21.08 27.99 -9.96
CA GLN A 77 -20.25 27.46 -11.04
C GLN A 77 -19.21 26.45 -10.52
N TRP A 78 -18.55 26.74 -9.38
CA TRP A 78 -17.62 25.82 -8.73
C TRP A 78 -18.32 24.55 -8.23
N GLU A 79 -19.56 24.67 -7.74
CA GLU A 79 -20.40 23.53 -7.34
C GLU A 79 -20.65 22.61 -8.53
N ILE A 80 -21.10 23.16 -9.67
CA ILE A 80 -21.35 22.39 -10.91
C ILE A 80 -20.07 21.70 -11.39
N GLU A 81 -18.95 22.42 -11.47
CA GLU A 81 -17.66 21.87 -11.92
C GLU A 81 -17.14 20.77 -10.98
N SER A 82 -17.38 20.91 -9.68
CA SER A 82 -16.98 19.90 -8.70
C SER A 82 -17.83 18.64 -8.82
N ILE A 83 -19.15 18.78 -9.01
CA ILE A 83 -20.06 17.64 -9.25
C ILE A 83 -19.68 16.91 -10.54
N ASP A 84 -19.37 17.62 -11.62
CA ASP A 84 -18.99 17.01 -12.89
C ASP A 84 -17.68 16.19 -12.75
N LYS A 85 -16.68 16.73 -12.06
CA LYS A 85 -15.44 15.99 -11.75
C LYS A 85 -15.69 14.73 -10.91
N ILE A 86 -16.61 14.81 -9.94
CA ILE A 86 -17.02 13.66 -9.13
C ILE A 86 -17.66 12.59 -10.03
N GLN A 87 -18.55 12.99 -10.94
CA GLN A 87 -19.23 12.09 -11.86
C GLN A 87 -18.27 11.42 -12.86
N GLN A 88 -17.33 12.18 -13.42
CA GLN A 88 -16.29 11.65 -14.32
C GLN A 88 -15.44 10.60 -13.61
N LYS A 89 -14.94 10.91 -12.42
CA LYS A 89 -14.11 9.96 -11.64
C LYS A 89 -14.90 8.71 -11.23
N ALA A 90 -16.18 8.85 -10.90
CA ALA A 90 -17.05 7.70 -10.64
C ALA A 90 -17.26 6.82 -11.89
N GLN A 91 -17.30 7.43 -13.08
CA GLN A 91 -17.42 6.70 -14.34
C GLN A 91 -16.13 5.93 -14.69
N GLU A 92 -14.97 6.55 -14.53
CA GLU A 92 -13.67 5.88 -14.68
C GLU A 92 -13.57 4.65 -13.77
N TYR A 93 -14.02 4.77 -12.52
CA TYR A 93 -14.08 3.66 -11.58
C TYR A 93 -14.98 2.51 -12.04
N ARG A 94 -16.15 2.81 -12.62
CA ARG A 94 -17.03 1.77 -13.19
C ARG A 94 -16.35 1.03 -14.34
N GLU A 95 -15.64 1.74 -15.21
CA GLU A 95 -14.93 1.15 -16.35
C GLU A 95 -13.79 0.23 -15.89
N ILE A 96 -13.07 0.62 -14.84
CA ILE A 96 -12.04 -0.22 -14.21
C ILE A 96 -12.65 -1.53 -13.69
N VAL A 97 -13.77 -1.46 -12.97
CA VAL A 97 -14.48 -2.65 -12.47
C VAL A 97 -14.87 -3.57 -13.61
N ILE A 98 -15.52 -3.03 -14.66
CA ILE A 98 -15.96 -3.80 -15.83
C ILE A 98 -14.78 -4.48 -16.52
N LYS A 99 -13.69 -3.74 -16.75
CA LYS A 99 -12.49 -4.28 -17.41
C LYS A 99 -11.81 -5.38 -16.58
N SER A 100 -11.74 -5.20 -15.26
CA SER A 100 -11.18 -6.20 -14.35
C SER A 100 -12.00 -7.49 -14.37
N SER A 101 -13.33 -7.39 -14.30
CA SER A 101 -14.22 -8.56 -14.38
C SER A 101 -14.11 -9.28 -15.73
N GLN A 102 -14.02 -8.55 -16.84
CA GLN A 102 -13.83 -9.14 -18.17
C GLN A 102 -12.50 -9.89 -18.29
N THR A 103 -11.43 -9.36 -17.69
CA THR A 103 -10.12 -10.02 -17.67
C THR A 103 -10.19 -11.33 -16.89
N CYS A 104 -10.82 -11.31 -15.70
CA CYS A 104 -11.05 -12.52 -14.90
C CYS A 104 -11.82 -13.60 -15.68
N PHE A 105 -12.89 -13.23 -16.39
CA PHE A 105 -13.65 -14.20 -17.20
C PHE A 105 -12.83 -14.77 -18.36
N ASN A 106 -12.00 -13.97 -19.02
CA ASN A 106 -11.12 -14.46 -20.07
C ASN A 106 -10.07 -15.45 -19.53
N ASP A 107 -9.53 -15.20 -18.34
CA ASP A 107 -8.57 -16.10 -17.69
C ASP A 107 -9.22 -17.43 -17.30
N ILE A 108 -10.44 -17.39 -16.76
CA ILE A 108 -11.26 -18.58 -16.48
C ILE A 108 -11.51 -19.38 -17.77
N ASP A 109 -11.88 -18.71 -18.86
CA ASP A 109 -12.11 -19.37 -20.16
C ASP A 109 -10.85 -20.04 -20.70
N MET A 110 -9.68 -19.42 -20.55
CA MET A 110 -8.41 -20.03 -20.94
C MET A 110 -8.07 -21.26 -20.09
N LYS A 111 -8.26 -21.18 -18.78
CA LYS A 111 -8.02 -22.32 -17.87
C LYS A 111 -8.97 -23.49 -18.16
N LEU A 112 -10.23 -23.21 -18.46
CA LEU A 112 -11.18 -24.26 -18.87
C LEU A 112 -10.78 -24.92 -20.18
N LYS A 113 -10.25 -24.16 -21.14
CA LYS A 113 -9.72 -24.72 -22.40
C LYS A 113 -8.51 -25.61 -22.16
N ASP A 114 -7.56 -25.16 -21.34
CA ASP A 114 -6.37 -25.93 -21.00
C ASP A 114 -6.73 -27.25 -20.27
N LEU A 115 -7.61 -27.16 -19.28
CA LEU A 115 -8.12 -28.34 -18.56
C LEU A 115 -8.79 -29.34 -19.52
N ASN A 116 -9.56 -28.86 -20.48
CA ASN A 116 -10.19 -29.70 -21.48
C ASN A 116 -9.18 -30.40 -22.41
N GLU A 117 -8.10 -29.73 -22.81
CA GLU A 117 -7.03 -30.37 -23.58
C GLU A 117 -6.27 -31.41 -22.76
N GLN A 118 -6.00 -31.14 -21.47
CA GLN A 118 -5.42 -32.14 -20.56
C GLN A 118 -6.30 -33.37 -20.39
N ILE A 119 -7.63 -33.18 -20.24
CA ILE A 119 -8.61 -34.28 -20.16
C ILE A 119 -8.56 -35.14 -21.45
N LYS A 120 -8.54 -34.50 -22.63
CA LYS A 120 -8.44 -35.21 -23.91
C LYS A 120 -7.13 -35.99 -24.03
N GLN A 121 -6.01 -35.39 -23.61
CA GLN A 121 -4.71 -36.04 -23.69
C GLN A 121 -4.68 -37.31 -22.81
N MET A 122 -5.17 -37.24 -21.58
CA MET A 122 -5.28 -38.41 -20.71
C MET A 122 -6.22 -39.49 -21.28
N GLN A 123 -7.30 -39.09 -21.98
CA GLN A 123 -8.17 -40.02 -22.70
C GLN A 123 -7.51 -40.72 -23.87
N ILE A 124 -6.61 -40.04 -24.59
CA ILE A 124 -5.86 -40.62 -25.70
C ILE A 124 -4.79 -41.59 -25.18
N GLU A 125 -4.10 -41.20 -24.11
CA GLU A 125 -3.01 -41.98 -23.52
C GLU A 125 -3.50 -43.17 -22.70
N ASN A 126 -4.77 -43.13 -22.26
CA ASN A 126 -5.42 -44.16 -21.44
C ASN A 126 -4.68 -44.42 -20.10
N GLU A 127 -3.91 -43.44 -19.63
CA GLU A 127 -3.13 -43.44 -18.38
C GLU A 127 -3.87 -42.66 -17.29
N PHE A 128 -4.94 -43.24 -16.74
CA PHE A 128 -5.65 -42.62 -15.62
C PHE A 128 -5.31 -43.31 -14.30
N ASN A 129 -4.93 -42.51 -13.31
CA ASN A 129 -4.79 -42.93 -11.92
C ASN A 129 -5.48 -41.92 -10.99
N GLU A 130 -5.68 -42.31 -9.73
CA GLU A 130 -6.39 -41.48 -8.74
C GLU A 130 -5.73 -40.11 -8.55
N THR A 131 -4.39 -40.04 -8.65
CA THR A 131 -3.63 -38.79 -8.53
C THR A 131 -3.91 -37.82 -9.67
N GLY A 132 -3.93 -38.29 -10.92
CA GLY A 132 -4.22 -37.47 -12.10
C GLY A 132 -5.68 -36.99 -12.13
N LEU A 133 -6.62 -37.86 -11.72
CA LEU A 133 -8.03 -37.48 -11.62
C LEU A 133 -8.28 -36.45 -10.51
N ASN A 134 -7.58 -36.56 -9.37
CA ASN A 134 -7.67 -35.57 -8.30
C ASN A 134 -7.01 -34.24 -8.68
N TYR A 135 -5.92 -34.27 -9.47
CA TYR A 135 -5.30 -33.06 -10.01
C TYR A 135 -6.26 -32.28 -10.92
N LEU A 136 -6.94 -32.95 -11.84
CA LEU A 136 -7.95 -32.33 -12.71
C LEU A 136 -9.16 -31.79 -11.92
N ARG A 137 -9.60 -32.50 -10.88
CA ARG A 137 -10.68 -32.03 -10.00
C ARG A 137 -10.27 -30.77 -9.25
N ASN A 138 -9.07 -30.72 -8.68
CA ASN A 138 -8.55 -29.55 -7.98
C ASN A 138 -8.49 -28.31 -8.89
N GLN A 139 -8.02 -28.47 -10.13
CA GLN A 139 -8.04 -27.39 -11.14
C GLN A 139 -9.47 -26.89 -11.42
N LEU A 140 -10.45 -27.80 -11.54
CA LEU A 140 -11.86 -27.44 -11.76
C LEU A 140 -12.46 -26.68 -10.57
N ILE A 141 -12.08 -27.05 -9.34
CA ILE A 141 -12.50 -26.40 -8.10
C ILE A 141 -11.93 -24.98 -8.03
N GLU A 142 -10.65 -24.80 -8.31
CA GLU A 142 -10.00 -23.48 -8.35
C GLU A 142 -10.66 -22.55 -9.38
N ILE A 143 -11.05 -23.10 -10.54
CA ILE A 143 -11.80 -22.36 -11.55
C ILE A 143 -13.21 -21.99 -11.05
N LYS A 144 -13.91 -22.91 -10.39
CA LYS A 144 -15.25 -22.69 -9.81
C LYS A 144 -15.22 -21.63 -8.70
N GLU A 145 -14.17 -21.61 -7.89
CA GLU A 145 -13.96 -20.61 -6.85
C GLU A 145 -13.70 -19.22 -7.44
N GLN A 146 -12.88 -19.12 -8.50
CA GLN A 146 -12.64 -17.87 -9.23
C GLN A 146 -13.91 -17.34 -9.89
N LEU A 147 -14.77 -18.23 -10.40
CA LEU A 147 -16.05 -17.84 -11.00
C LEU A 147 -17.05 -17.28 -9.97
N ASN A 148 -17.06 -17.83 -8.76
CA ASN A 148 -17.95 -17.41 -7.68
C ASN A 148 -17.46 -16.14 -6.95
N ASN A 149 -16.17 -15.79 -7.09
CA ASN A 149 -15.57 -14.56 -6.58
C ASN A 149 -14.81 -13.81 -7.71
N PRO A 150 -15.53 -13.25 -8.70
CA PRO A 150 -14.93 -12.79 -9.96
C PRO A 150 -14.12 -11.49 -9.88
N SER A 151 -14.03 -10.83 -8.71
CA SER A 151 -13.23 -9.59 -8.55
C SER A 151 -13.10 -9.10 -7.11
N ASP A 152 -11.98 -9.35 -6.43
CA ASP A 152 -10.89 -8.42 -6.08
C ASP A 152 -11.13 -6.88 -6.10
N ILE A 153 -12.32 -6.39 -5.75
CA ILE A 153 -12.60 -4.94 -5.71
C ILE A 153 -13.24 -4.58 -4.37
N SER A 154 -12.57 -3.76 -3.57
CA SER A 154 -13.11 -3.21 -2.33
C SER A 154 -13.18 -1.68 -2.40
N ILE A 155 -14.27 -1.10 -1.91
CA ILE A 155 -14.44 0.35 -1.85
C ILE A 155 -13.90 0.82 -0.51
N LYS A 156 -12.77 1.53 -0.49
CA LYS A 156 -12.27 2.18 0.73
C LYS A 156 -12.90 3.57 0.86
N LYS A 157 -13.35 3.91 2.06
CA LYS A 157 -13.79 5.28 2.40
C LYS A 157 -12.58 6.04 2.91
N ASP A 158 -12.07 6.97 2.11
CA ASP A 158 -11.09 7.94 2.59
C ASP A 158 -11.81 8.98 3.48
N SER A 159 -11.32 9.17 4.69
CA SER A 159 -11.86 10.13 5.66
C SER A 159 -11.44 11.58 5.38
N GLN A 160 -10.55 11.81 4.39
CA GLN A 160 -10.04 13.14 4.03
C GLN A 160 -10.44 13.61 2.61
N SER A 161 -10.99 12.73 1.78
CA SER A 161 -11.50 13.05 0.43
C SER A 161 -13.04 13.15 0.39
N ILE A 162 -13.55 14.01 -0.50
CA ILE A 162 -15.00 14.11 -0.79
C ILE A 162 -15.47 12.89 -1.62
N ILE A 163 -14.56 12.20 -2.30
CA ILE A 163 -14.81 10.99 -3.08
C ILE A 163 -14.06 9.82 -2.46
N ASN A 164 -14.75 8.72 -2.18
CA ASN A 164 -14.13 7.45 -1.80
C ASN A 164 -13.18 6.99 -2.93
N GLU A 165 -11.92 6.71 -2.61
CA GLU A 165 -11.01 6.11 -3.59
C GLU A 165 -11.29 4.61 -3.71
N ILE A 166 -11.49 4.14 -4.95
CA ILE A 166 -11.54 2.71 -5.23
C ILE A 166 -10.10 2.22 -5.39
N SER A 167 -9.61 1.52 -4.38
CA SER A 167 -8.43 0.69 -4.48
C SER A 167 -8.85 -0.70 -4.98
N ILE A 168 -8.28 -1.16 -6.09
CA ILE A 168 -8.36 -2.58 -6.50
C ILE A 168 -7.53 -3.35 -5.48
N ILE A 169 -8.18 -3.87 -4.44
CA ILE A 169 -7.53 -4.79 -3.50
C ILE A 169 -7.76 -6.17 -4.08
N SER A 170 -6.69 -6.78 -4.60
CA SER A 170 -6.74 -8.18 -4.92
C SER A 170 -7.23 -8.96 -3.70
N SER A 171 -8.44 -9.53 -3.72
CA SER A 171 -8.91 -10.52 -2.76
C SER A 171 -8.19 -11.86 -2.90
N LYS A 172 -6.99 -11.88 -3.53
CA LYS A 172 -5.89 -12.66 -2.97
C LYS A 172 -5.55 -12.11 -1.59
N ASN A 173 -6.36 -12.55 -0.63
CA ASN A 173 -5.99 -12.78 0.75
C ASN A 173 -6.07 -11.57 1.72
N SER A 174 -7.26 -11.35 2.29
CA SER A 174 -7.35 -11.11 3.75
C SER A 174 -7.00 -12.38 4.57
N THR A 175 -6.61 -13.47 3.91
CA THR A 175 -5.96 -14.64 4.51
C THR A 175 -4.47 -14.37 4.61
N PHE A 176 -4.04 -13.76 5.70
CA PHE A 176 -2.64 -13.65 6.12
C PHE A 176 -1.71 -14.61 5.36
N ASN A 177 -0.94 -14.13 4.39
CA ASN A 177 0.10 -14.95 3.77
C ASN A 177 0.96 -15.46 4.94
N LYS A 178 0.85 -16.76 5.25
CA LYS A 178 1.70 -17.41 6.23
C LYS A 178 2.62 -18.29 5.46
N TRP A 179 3.87 -18.34 5.87
CA TRP A 179 4.84 -19.21 5.25
C TRP A 179 5.12 -20.39 6.15
N LYS A 180 5.42 -21.53 5.53
CA LYS A 180 5.98 -22.67 6.24
C LYS A 180 7.24 -22.20 6.96
N GLN A 181 7.41 -22.60 8.21
CA GLN A 181 8.53 -22.09 9.02
C GLN A 181 9.86 -22.80 8.73
N ASN A 182 9.81 -23.95 8.04
CA ASN A 182 11.00 -24.62 7.52
C ASN A 182 11.42 -24.00 6.19
N ALA A 183 12.60 -23.39 6.19
CA ALA A 183 13.20 -22.82 4.99
C ALA A 183 13.86 -23.90 4.12
N ILE A 184 13.82 -23.73 2.80
CA ILE A 184 14.54 -24.56 1.83
C ILE A 184 15.73 -23.75 1.34
N THR A 185 16.95 -24.28 1.46
CA THR A 185 18.13 -23.63 0.87
C THR A 185 18.06 -23.78 -0.65
N VAL A 186 18.11 -22.66 -1.37
CA VAL A 186 18.00 -22.62 -2.85
C VAL A 186 19.27 -22.16 -3.54
N ALA A 187 20.20 -21.52 -2.82
CA ALA A 187 21.54 -21.16 -3.30
C ALA A 187 22.53 -21.05 -2.13
N GLY A 188 23.80 -21.39 -2.35
CA GLY A 188 24.85 -21.43 -1.33
C GLY A 188 24.64 -22.58 -0.34
N GLU A 189 25.53 -23.58 -0.34
CA GLU A 189 25.42 -24.82 0.46
C GLU A 189 25.63 -24.64 1.99
N ASN A 190 25.27 -23.48 2.55
CA ASN A 190 25.46 -23.12 3.96
C ASN A 190 26.94 -23.15 4.42
N GLU A 191 27.86 -22.95 3.47
CA GLU A 191 29.30 -22.85 3.68
C GLU A 191 29.84 -21.63 2.92
N GLU A 192 30.72 -20.88 3.56
CA GLU A 192 31.44 -19.80 2.87
C GLU A 192 32.38 -20.37 1.81
N GLY A 193 32.50 -19.66 0.70
CA GLY A 193 33.55 -19.95 -0.27
C GLY A 193 33.36 -19.24 -1.60
N GLU A 194 34.31 -19.44 -2.50
CA GLU A 194 34.37 -18.81 -3.82
C GLU A 194 33.88 -19.75 -4.95
N GLY A 195 33.55 -21.01 -4.63
CA GLY A 195 32.99 -21.97 -5.57
C GLY A 195 31.69 -21.48 -6.21
N LEU A 196 31.30 -22.05 -7.35
CA LEU A 196 30.06 -21.68 -8.04
C LEU A 196 28.81 -22.17 -7.29
N ASN A 197 28.95 -23.18 -6.44
CA ASN A 197 27.93 -23.65 -5.51
C ASN A 197 27.99 -22.96 -4.13
N GLN A 198 28.92 -22.02 -3.93
CA GLN A 198 29.15 -21.33 -2.67
C GLN A 198 28.89 -19.83 -2.80
N LEU A 199 28.52 -19.20 -1.68
CA LEU A 199 28.36 -17.75 -1.56
C LEU A 199 29.19 -17.28 -0.36
N ASN A 200 29.45 -15.98 -0.28
CA ASN A 200 30.11 -15.35 0.83
C ASN A 200 29.42 -14.03 1.19
N ARG A 201 28.65 -14.08 2.29
CA ARG A 201 27.79 -13.01 2.80
C ARG A 201 26.93 -12.37 1.70
N PRO A 202 26.01 -13.13 1.07
CA PRO A 202 25.11 -12.57 0.07
C PRO A 202 24.20 -11.51 0.69
N ARG A 203 24.01 -10.37 0.03
CA ARG A 203 23.22 -9.25 0.56
C ARG A 203 21.93 -9.01 -0.21
N GLY A 204 21.97 -8.14 -1.22
CA GLY A 204 20.81 -7.88 -2.07
C GLY A 204 20.54 -9.04 -3.02
N ILE A 205 19.26 -9.34 -3.22
CA ILE A 205 18.79 -10.34 -4.17
C ILE A 205 17.70 -9.76 -5.05
N PHE A 206 17.61 -10.25 -6.28
CA PHE A 206 16.52 -9.96 -7.20
C PHE A 206 16.08 -11.26 -7.86
N ILE A 207 14.77 -11.45 -8.03
CA ILE A 207 14.20 -12.64 -8.66
C ILE A 207 13.44 -12.20 -9.90
N ASP A 208 13.77 -12.82 -11.04
CA ASP A 208 13.07 -12.55 -12.29
C ASP A 208 11.82 -13.42 -12.46
N LYS A 209 11.06 -13.17 -13.53
CA LYS A 209 9.86 -13.95 -13.89
C LYS A 209 10.14 -15.43 -14.18
N ASN A 210 11.38 -15.80 -14.47
CA ASN A 210 11.80 -17.18 -14.72
C ASN A 210 12.29 -17.89 -13.44
N LYS A 211 12.27 -17.20 -12.29
CA LYS A 211 12.75 -17.69 -10.99
C LYS A 211 14.27 -17.83 -10.92
N ASN A 212 14.97 -17.11 -11.77
CA ASN A 212 16.41 -16.95 -11.65
C ASN A 212 16.69 -15.95 -10.53
N ILE A 213 17.64 -16.28 -9.67
CA ILE A 213 18.01 -15.47 -8.51
C ILE A 213 19.32 -14.76 -8.83
N PHE A 214 19.27 -13.43 -8.86
CA PHE A 214 20.44 -12.57 -9.00
C PHE A 214 20.90 -12.18 -7.62
N ILE A 215 22.14 -12.49 -7.27
CA ILE A 215 22.65 -12.42 -5.90
C ILE A 215 23.89 -11.53 -5.87
N ALA A 216 23.86 -10.51 -5.02
CA ALA A 216 25.04 -9.73 -4.66
C ALA A 216 25.90 -10.51 -3.65
N ASP A 217 26.80 -11.33 -4.18
CA ASP A 217 27.77 -12.13 -3.42
C ASP A 217 28.91 -11.22 -2.93
N THR A 218 28.65 -10.57 -1.79
CA THR A 218 29.27 -9.29 -1.41
C THR A 218 30.76 -9.42 -1.14
N GLU A 219 31.16 -10.39 -0.33
CA GLU A 219 32.57 -10.60 0.04
C GLU A 219 33.37 -11.24 -1.09
N ASN A 220 32.72 -11.98 -1.98
CA ASN A 220 33.35 -12.50 -3.20
C ASN A 220 33.43 -11.45 -4.33
N HIS A 221 32.87 -10.25 -4.11
CA HIS A 221 32.92 -9.13 -5.05
C HIS A 221 32.41 -9.48 -6.45
N ARG A 222 31.28 -10.17 -6.50
CA ARG A 222 30.66 -10.65 -7.73
C ARG A 222 29.14 -10.62 -7.63
N ILE A 223 28.49 -10.66 -8.79
CA ILE A 223 27.08 -10.98 -8.90
C ILE A 223 26.95 -12.36 -9.50
N VAL A 224 26.13 -13.20 -8.89
CA VAL A 224 25.85 -14.57 -9.31
C VAL A 224 24.40 -14.66 -9.77
N GLU A 225 24.15 -15.25 -10.93
CA GLU A 225 22.82 -15.68 -11.37
C GLU A 225 22.66 -17.16 -11.03
N TRP A 226 21.62 -17.50 -10.30
CA TRP A 226 21.29 -18.87 -9.93
C TRP A 226 19.98 -19.27 -10.59
N ASN A 227 20.05 -20.13 -11.60
CA ASN A 227 18.86 -20.59 -12.32
C ASN A 227 17.98 -21.49 -11.44
N TYR A 228 16.69 -21.52 -11.75
CA TYR A 228 15.74 -22.36 -11.01
C TYR A 228 16.20 -23.83 -10.94
N ASN A 229 16.30 -24.39 -9.73
CA ASN A 229 16.80 -25.74 -9.43
C ASN A 229 18.26 -26.04 -9.83
N ALA A 230 19.06 -25.03 -10.19
CA ALA A 230 20.49 -25.22 -10.42
C ALA A 230 21.21 -25.60 -9.12
N LYS A 231 22.30 -26.36 -9.23
CA LYS A 231 23.17 -26.70 -8.10
C LYS A 231 24.34 -25.71 -7.91
N GLU A 232 24.61 -24.93 -8.95
CA GLU A 232 25.67 -23.94 -8.98
C GLU A 232 25.16 -22.70 -9.72
N GLY A 233 25.66 -21.54 -9.33
CA GLY A 233 25.39 -20.28 -9.98
C GLY A 233 26.41 -19.96 -11.08
N GLN A 234 26.08 -18.97 -11.89
CA GLN A 234 26.94 -18.42 -12.92
C GLN A 234 27.36 -16.99 -12.54
N ILE A 235 28.65 -16.68 -12.68
CA ILE A 235 29.14 -15.31 -12.49
C ILE A 235 28.73 -14.48 -13.71
N ILE A 236 27.92 -13.45 -13.47
CA ILE A 236 27.38 -12.56 -14.51
C ILE A 236 27.99 -11.16 -14.47
N ALA A 237 28.53 -10.74 -13.31
CA ALA A 237 29.27 -9.50 -13.15
C ALA A 237 30.32 -9.62 -12.03
N GLY A 238 31.40 -8.84 -12.12
CA GLY A 238 32.53 -8.94 -11.20
C GLY A 238 33.31 -10.26 -11.35
N GLY A 239 33.80 -10.82 -10.24
CA GLY A 239 34.60 -12.06 -10.25
C GLY A 239 36.04 -11.90 -10.77
N ASN A 240 36.44 -10.70 -11.17
CA ASN A 240 37.79 -10.35 -11.63
C ASN A 240 38.69 -9.83 -10.49
N GLY A 241 38.44 -10.29 -9.26
CA GLY A 241 39.03 -9.79 -8.03
C GLY A 241 38.47 -8.44 -7.57
N ARG A 242 38.72 -8.13 -6.29
CA ARG A 242 38.38 -6.85 -5.67
C ARG A 242 39.06 -5.69 -6.39
N GLY A 243 38.31 -4.66 -6.79
CA GLY A 243 38.94 -3.46 -7.31
C GLY A 243 37.97 -2.43 -7.90
N LYS A 244 38.55 -1.35 -8.45
CA LYS A 244 37.84 -0.17 -8.98
C LYS A 244 37.73 -0.14 -10.50
N ARG A 245 38.36 -1.08 -11.21
CA ARG A 245 38.28 -1.15 -12.68
C ARG A 245 36.82 -1.35 -13.10
N ILE A 246 36.51 -1.02 -14.35
CA ILE A 246 35.12 -1.09 -14.85
C ILE A 246 34.55 -2.51 -14.81
N ASN A 247 35.40 -3.53 -14.93
CA ASN A 247 35.04 -4.94 -14.87
C ASN A 247 35.26 -5.59 -13.48
N GLN A 248 35.57 -4.80 -12.45
CA GLN A 248 35.76 -5.24 -11.07
C GLN A 248 34.69 -4.65 -10.17
N LEU A 249 34.31 -5.37 -9.12
CA LEU A 249 33.42 -4.89 -8.08
C LEU A 249 34.18 -4.85 -6.74
N ASN A 250 33.59 -4.18 -5.76
CA ASN A 250 34.11 -4.06 -4.41
C ASN A 250 32.94 -3.96 -3.43
N TYR A 251 32.62 -5.07 -2.78
CA TYR A 251 31.47 -5.21 -1.88
C TYR A 251 30.14 -4.75 -2.52
N PRO A 252 29.68 -5.38 -3.62
CA PRO A 252 28.38 -5.03 -4.18
C PRO A 252 27.26 -5.27 -3.15
N ALA A 253 26.43 -4.27 -2.89
CA ALA A 253 25.41 -4.31 -1.85
C ALA A 253 24.04 -4.77 -2.37
N GLY A 254 23.69 -4.35 -3.59
CA GLY A 254 22.39 -4.57 -4.20
C GLY A 254 22.51 -4.80 -5.70
N VAL A 255 21.54 -5.54 -6.24
CA VAL A 255 21.44 -5.88 -7.66
C VAL A 255 19.98 -5.81 -8.08
N ILE A 256 19.70 -5.20 -9.22
CA ILE A 256 18.38 -5.21 -9.87
C ILE A 256 18.55 -5.44 -11.37
N VAL A 257 17.53 -6.02 -12.01
CA VAL A 257 17.53 -6.26 -13.45
C VAL A 257 16.62 -5.25 -14.13
N ASP A 258 17.14 -4.58 -15.15
CA ASP A 258 16.34 -3.82 -16.10
C ASP A 258 15.86 -4.76 -17.19
N GLU A 259 14.63 -5.27 -17.02
CA GLU A 259 14.01 -6.22 -17.96
C GLU A 259 13.86 -5.65 -19.38
N GLN A 260 13.79 -4.33 -19.56
CA GLN A 260 13.60 -3.73 -20.89
C GLN A 260 14.87 -3.84 -21.75
N ASN A 261 16.02 -3.66 -21.12
CA ASN A 261 17.33 -3.65 -21.79
C ASN A 261 18.13 -4.94 -21.53
N HIS A 262 17.58 -5.89 -20.77
CA HIS A 262 18.28 -7.09 -20.29
C HIS A 262 19.64 -6.76 -19.65
N SER A 263 19.69 -5.66 -18.90
CA SER A 263 20.90 -5.18 -18.23
C SER A 263 20.77 -5.31 -16.72
N ILE A 264 21.89 -5.42 -16.04
CA ILE A 264 21.96 -5.56 -14.58
C ILE A 264 22.52 -4.27 -14.01
N ILE A 265 21.84 -3.69 -13.02
CA ILE A 265 22.30 -2.50 -12.31
C ILE A 265 22.74 -2.91 -10.91
N ILE A 266 23.94 -2.49 -10.53
CA ILE A 266 24.63 -2.95 -9.33
C ILE A 266 25.03 -1.74 -8.48
N ALA A 267 24.76 -1.84 -7.19
CA ALA A 267 25.25 -0.90 -6.18
C ALA A 267 26.64 -1.37 -5.72
N ASP A 268 27.69 -0.82 -6.34
CA ASP A 268 29.08 -1.16 -6.06
C ASP A 268 29.58 -0.31 -4.87
N TYR A 269 29.08 -0.66 -3.68
CA TYR A 269 29.08 0.15 -2.47
C TYR A 269 30.46 0.70 -2.09
N MET A 270 31.49 -0.15 -1.97
CA MET A 270 32.82 0.33 -1.57
C MET A 270 33.57 1.07 -2.68
N ASN A 271 33.11 0.98 -3.91
CA ASN A 271 33.58 1.83 -5.01
C ASN A 271 32.78 3.12 -5.16
N ARG A 272 31.71 3.30 -4.37
CA ARG A 272 30.86 4.49 -4.31
C ARG A 272 30.27 4.85 -5.67
N ARG A 273 29.74 3.84 -6.38
CA ARG A 273 29.17 3.99 -7.73
C ARG A 273 28.02 3.03 -7.98
N VAL A 274 27.12 3.43 -8.86
CA VAL A 274 26.14 2.55 -9.50
C VAL A 274 26.63 2.23 -10.90
N ILE A 275 26.70 0.95 -11.21
CA ILE A 275 27.26 0.44 -12.47
C ILE A 275 26.26 -0.47 -13.17
N GLN A 276 26.15 -0.31 -14.49
CA GLN A 276 25.34 -1.15 -15.35
C GLN A 276 26.23 -2.14 -16.09
N TRP A 277 25.80 -3.40 -16.10
CA TRP A 277 26.37 -4.47 -16.91
C TRP A 277 25.35 -4.88 -17.99
N LEU A 278 25.76 -4.80 -19.24
CA LEU A 278 25.02 -5.32 -20.39
C LEU A 278 25.95 -6.24 -21.18
N ASN A 279 25.84 -7.55 -20.96
CA ASN A 279 26.77 -8.55 -21.49
C ASN A 279 28.23 -8.18 -21.11
N GLN A 280 29.11 -8.00 -22.10
CA GLN A 280 30.51 -7.60 -21.90
C GLN A 280 30.71 -6.08 -21.82
N ASN A 281 29.67 -5.26 -22.02
CA ASN A 281 29.75 -3.81 -21.94
C ASN A 281 29.37 -3.35 -20.53
N GLN A 282 30.21 -2.50 -19.94
CA GLN A 282 29.96 -1.92 -18.63
C GLN A 282 29.95 -0.39 -18.71
N GLN A 283 29.06 0.22 -17.96
CA GLN A 283 28.94 1.66 -17.88
C GLN A 283 28.72 2.09 -16.43
N ILE A 284 29.50 3.06 -15.96
CA ILE A 284 29.20 3.75 -14.70
C ILE A 284 27.99 4.65 -14.95
N LEU A 285 26.90 4.41 -14.24
CA LEU A 285 25.71 5.25 -14.30
C LEU A 285 25.87 6.45 -13.39
N ILE A 286 26.20 6.21 -12.12
CA ILE A 286 26.28 7.26 -11.09
C ILE A 286 27.59 7.05 -10.32
N ASP A 287 28.33 8.13 -10.06
CA ASP A 287 29.54 8.11 -9.25
C ASP A 287 29.39 8.93 -7.95
N ASN A 288 30.35 8.77 -7.04
CA ASN A 288 30.41 9.47 -5.75
C ASN A 288 29.12 9.38 -4.92
N ILE A 289 28.51 8.18 -4.92
CA ILE A 289 27.32 7.83 -4.16
C ILE A 289 27.62 6.59 -3.31
N ASP A 290 27.40 6.68 -2.00
CA ASP A 290 27.54 5.53 -1.09
C ASP A 290 26.27 4.69 -1.20
N CYS A 291 26.11 4.02 -2.35
CA CYS A 291 24.89 3.36 -2.77
C CYS A 291 24.66 2.03 -2.06
N TYR A 292 23.48 1.87 -1.47
CA TYR A 292 23.09 0.65 -0.77
C TYR A 292 21.87 0.01 -1.42
N GLY A 293 20.76 0.75 -1.50
CA GLY A 293 19.50 0.36 -2.13
C GLY A 293 19.36 0.88 -3.55
N LEU A 294 18.74 0.06 -4.41
CA LEU A 294 18.40 0.39 -5.79
C LEU A 294 16.94 0.06 -6.05
N ALA A 295 16.24 0.90 -6.81
CA ALA A 295 14.92 0.57 -7.35
C ALA A 295 14.71 1.21 -8.71
N ILE A 296 14.19 0.45 -9.68
CA ILE A 296 13.70 0.99 -10.96
C ILE A 296 12.18 1.06 -10.89
N HIS A 297 11.63 2.23 -11.18
CA HIS A 297 10.20 2.38 -11.36
C HIS A 297 9.83 2.27 -12.84
N LYS A 298 8.64 1.73 -13.14
CA LYS A 298 8.13 1.49 -14.51
C LYS A 298 8.08 2.70 -15.44
N ASN A 299 8.18 3.91 -14.88
CA ASN A 299 8.25 5.17 -15.63
C ASN A 299 9.67 5.52 -16.11
N GLY A 300 10.65 4.62 -15.93
CA GLY A 300 12.03 4.80 -16.38
C GLY A 300 12.87 5.67 -15.45
N PHE A 301 12.59 5.68 -14.15
CA PHE A 301 13.44 6.34 -13.15
C PHE A 301 14.16 5.32 -12.27
N LEU A 302 15.46 5.53 -12.08
CA LEU A 302 16.30 4.81 -11.14
C LEU A 302 16.39 5.60 -9.84
N TYR A 303 16.07 4.96 -8.73
CA TYR A 303 16.18 5.48 -7.38
C TYR A 303 17.37 4.83 -6.68
N VAL A 304 18.13 5.62 -5.93
CA VAL A 304 19.33 5.16 -5.22
C VAL A 304 19.38 5.85 -3.86
N SER A 305 19.59 5.07 -2.80
CA SER A 305 19.90 5.61 -1.47
C SER A 305 21.39 5.94 -1.35
N ASP A 306 21.71 7.08 -0.75
CA ASP A 306 23.07 7.47 -0.38
C ASP A 306 23.17 7.43 1.15
N GLU A 307 23.79 6.37 1.67
CA GLU A 307 23.93 6.13 3.12
C GLU A 307 24.67 7.29 3.78
N LYS A 308 25.73 7.80 3.13
CA LYS A 308 26.61 8.81 3.69
C LYS A 308 25.97 10.19 3.70
N LYS A 309 25.21 10.54 2.67
CA LYS A 309 24.51 11.83 2.58
C LYS A 309 23.14 11.84 3.25
N ASN A 310 22.65 10.68 3.71
CA ASN A 310 21.34 10.54 4.36
C ASN A 310 20.19 11.04 3.45
N GLU A 311 20.22 10.62 2.19
CA GLU A 311 19.25 11.02 1.19
C GLU A 311 18.92 9.86 0.23
N VAL A 312 17.75 9.94 -0.41
CA VAL A 312 17.43 9.13 -1.57
C VAL A 312 17.24 10.04 -2.76
N LYS A 313 17.90 9.70 -3.86
CA LYS A 313 17.86 10.43 -5.12
C LYS A 313 17.29 9.59 -6.24
N ARG A 314 16.77 10.26 -7.26
CA ARG A 314 16.36 9.63 -8.51
C ARG A 314 16.97 10.28 -9.74
N TRP A 315 17.17 9.47 -10.76
CA TRP A 315 17.60 9.84 -12.10
C TRP A 315 16.65 9.26 -13.12
N LYS A 316 16.45 9.98 -14.23
CA LYS A 316 15.80 9.39 -15.40
C LYS A 316 16.80 8.49 -16.10
N MET A 317 16.39 7.28 -16.47
CA MET A 317 17.26 6.31 -17.14
C MET A 317 17.83 6.92 -18.43
N GLY A 318 19.15 6.79 -18.61
CA GLY A 318 19.92 7.41 -19.70
C GLY A 318 20.39 8.85 -19.44
N GLU A 319 19.94 9.51 -18.36
CA GLU A 319 20.27 10.90 -18.04
C GLU A 319 20.97 11.02 -16.67
N TYR A 320 22.24 10.60 -16.60
CA TYR A 320 22.99 10.52 -15.34
C TYR A 320 24.03 11.63 -15.11
N ASN A 321 24.23 12.53 -16.08
CA ASN A 321 25.20 13.63 -15.95
C ASN A 321 24.72 14.78 -15.03
N ASN A 322 23.56 14.63 -14.39
CA ASN A 322 23.02 15.58 -13.42
C ASN A 322 23.19 15.05 -11.98
N GLU A 323 23.03 15.93 -10.98
CA GLU A 323 23.22 15.57 -9.56
C GLU A 323 22.10 14.67 -8.97
N GLY A 324 21.11 14.30 -9.78
CA GLY A 324 19.90 13.62 -9.33
C GLY A 324 18.92 14.54 -8.63
N ILE A 325 17.69 14.08 -8.49
CA ILE A 325 16.64 14.79 -7.75
C ILE A 325 16.47 14.11 -6.39
N ILE A 326 16.64 14.85 -5.30
CA ILE A 326 16.35 14.35 -3.94
C ILE A 326 14.84 14.12 -3.82
N VAL A 327 14.46 12.92 -3.35
CA VAL A 327 13.06 12.51 -3.15
C VAL A 327 12.75 12.14 -1.71
N ALA A 328 13.76 11.90 -0.87
CA ALA A 328 13.63 11.72 0.57
C ALA A 328 14.93 12.14 1.28
N GLY A 329 14.82 12.63 2.52
CA GLY A 329 15.97 13.10 3.31
C GLY A 329 16.64 14.35 2.75
N GLY A 330 17.98 14.42 2.84
CA GLY A 330 18.77 15.57 2.37
C GLY A 330 18.83 16.76 3.35
N ASN A 331 18.19 16.66 4.51
CA ASN A 331 18.16 17.71 5.55
C ASN A 331 19.09 17.39 6.75
N GLY A 332 20.17 16.67 6.49
CA GLY A 332 21.11 16.20 7.50
C GLY A 332 20.70 14.91 8.20
N ILE A 333 21.61 14.41 9.03
CA ILE A 333 21.41 13.21 9.85
C ILE A 333 20.48 13.52 11.03
N GLY A 334 19.48 12.68 11.27
CA GLY A 334 18.59 12.80 12.42
C GLY A 334 17.34 11.94 12.27
N ASN A 335 16.38 12.13 13.18
CA ASN A 335 15.14 11.35 13.28
C ASN A 335 13.87 12.21 13.12
N GLN A 336 14.01 13.44 12.63
CA GLN A 336 12.87 14.29 12.31
C GLN A 336 12.18 13.81 11.02
N PRO A 337 10.90 14.15 10.79
CA PRO A 337 10.15 13.68 9.62
C PRO A 337 10.78 14.02 8.26
N ASN A 338 11.66 15.02 8.17
CA ASN A 338 12.38 15.40 6.94
C ASN A 338 13.85 14.92 6.90
N GLN A 339 14.29 14.13 7.88
CA GLN A 339 15.66 13.64 8.02
C GLN A 339 15.71 12.11 7.89
N LEU A 340 16.90 11.60 7.58
CA LEU A 340 17.22 10.18 7.55
C LEU A 340 18.53 9.95 8.31
N ASN A 341 18.80 8.72 8.72
CA ASN A 341 20.02 8.33 9.39
C ASN A 341 20.51 6.96 8.88
N LYS A 342 21.50 7.02 7.99
CA LYS A 342 22.04 5.90 7.23
C LYS A 342 20.94 5.10 6.51
N PRO A 343 20.26 5.71 5.53
CA PRO A 343 19.22 5.03 4.77
C PRO A 343 19.81 3.82 4.04
N GLY A 344 19.20 2.66 4.25
CA GLY A 344 19.59 1.38 3.66
C GLY A 344 18.89 1.12 2.33
N PHE A 345 18.21 -0.01 2.23
CA PHE A 345 17.45 -0.38 1.03
C PHE A 345 16.18 0.47 0.85
N ILE A 346 15.66 0.45 -0.37
CA ILE A 346 14.51 1.25 -0.77
C ILE A 346 13.54 0.40 -1.60
N PHE A 347 12.26 0.71 -1.48
CA PHE A 347 11.21 0.22 -2.37
C PHE A 347 10.41 1.40 -2.92
N VAL A 348 9.96 1.31 -4.17
CA VAL A 348 9.18 2.38 -4.81
C VAL A 348 7.88 1.79 -5.32
N ASP A 349 6.76 2.29 -4.79
CA ASP A 349 5.43 1.84 -5.20
C ASP A 349 4.99 2.44 -6.55
N GLU A 350 3.86 1.97 -7.06
CA GLU A 350 3.25 2.41 -8.33
C GLU A 350 2.89 3.91 -8.37
N ASN A 351 2.70 4.53 -7.21
CA ASN A 351 2.44 5.96 -7.05
C ASN A 351 3.73 6.78 -6.90
N GLN A 352 4.91 6.13 -7.05
CA GLN A 352 6.24 6.69 -6.81
C GLN A 352 6.45 7.17 -5.37
N SER A 353 5.73 6.60 -4.41
CA SER A 353 6.11 6.74 -3.00
C SER A 353 7.35 5.89 -2.74
N VAL A 354 8.29 6.44 -2.00
CA VAL A 354 9.54 5.77 -1.66
C VAL A 354 9.46 5.29 -0.22
N TYR A 355 9.66 4.00 -0.02
CA TYR A 355 9.83 3.37 1.28
C TYR A 355 11.33 3.21 1.53
N ILE A 356 11.80 3.66 2.67
CA ILE A 356 13.23 3.68 3.01
C ILE A 356 13.42 3.01 4.37
N SER A 357 14.39 2.11 4.44
CA SER A 357 14.87 1.60 5.72
C SER A 357 15.76 2.67 6.33
N ASP A 358 15.25 3.35 7.34
CA ASP A 358 16.00 4.34 8.10
C ASP A 358 16.82 3.63 9.18
N THR A 359 17.86 2.93 8.71
CA THR A 359 18.49 1.81 9.42
C THR A 359 18.97 2.19 10.82
N SER A 360 19.61 3.35 11.00
CA SER A 360 20.11 3.76 12.32
C SER A 360 19.05 4.41 13.21
N ASN A 361 17.89 4.77 12.66
CA ASN A 361 16.72 5.18 13.44
C ASN A 361 15.78 4.01 13.76
N HIS A 362 16.08 2.81 13.24
CA HIS A 362 15.31 1.58 13.48
C HIS A 362 13.84 1.70 13.10
N SER A 363 13.58 2.32 11.95
CA SER A 363 12.25 2.54 11.40
C SER A 363 12.26 2.34 9.90
N VAL A 364 11.06 2.15 9.35
CA VAL A 364 10.81 2.28 7.91
C VAL A 364 9.96 3.51 7.71
N MET A 365 10.39 4.37 6.79
CA MET A 365 9.70 5.60 6.46
C MET A 365 9.19 5.58 5.03
N LYS A 366 8.01 6.15 4.82
CA LYS A 366 7.40 6.35 3.50
C LYS A 366 7.38 7.83 3.16
N TRP A 367 7.96 8.20 2.02
CA TRP A 367 7.83 9.52 1.41
C TRP A 367 6.88 9.43 0.21
N ILE A 368 5.75 10.12 0.31
CA ILE A 368 4.84 10.28 -0.83
C ILE A 368 5.52 11.19 -1.87
N LYS A 369 5.30 10.93 -3.15
CA LYS A 369 5.87 11.74 -4.25
C LYS A 369 5.64 13.23 -4.03
N GLY A 370 6.74 13.99 -3.93
CA GLY A 370 6.71 15.45 -3.76
C GLY A 370 6.50 15.93 -2.32
N ALA A 371 6.34 15.01 -1.36
CA ALA A 371 6.29 15.35 0.05
C ALA A 371 7.65 15.88 0.54
N LYS A 372 7.62 16.81 1.50
CA LYS A 372 8.83 17.35 2.15
C LYS A 372 9.24 16.55 3.38
N GLU A 373 8.31 15.77 3.92
CA GLU A 373 8.44 14.97 5.13
C GLU A 373 7.90 13.57 4.85
N GLY A 374 8.48 12.59 5.53
CA GLY A 374 8.08 11.20 5.50
C GLY A 374 7.25 10.85 6.71
N ILE A 375 6.57 9.73 6.61
CA ILE A 375 5.79 9.12 7.68
C ILE A 375 6.41 7.79 8.07
N ILE A 376 6.47 7.50 9.37
CA ILE A 376 6.89 6.19 9.85
C ILE A 376 5.76 5.19 9.56
N VAL A 377 6.09 4.10 8.87
CA VAL A 377 5.15 3.06 8.46
C VAL A 377 5.47 1.68 9.06
N ALA A 378 6.66 1.51 9.65
CA ALA A 378 7.00 0.36 10.50
C ALA A 378 8.07 0.75 11.52
N GLY A 379 8.01 0.15 12.71
CA GLY A 379 8.93 0.44 13.81
C GLY A 379 8.77 1.86 14.37
N GLY A 380 9.88 2.55 14.66
CA GLY A 380 9.88 3.93 15.18
C GLY A 380 9.71 4.07 16.69
N ASN A 381 9.51 2.97 17.43
CA ASN A 381 9.43 2.94 18.89
C ASN A 381 10.77 2.60 19.57
N GLY A 382 11.86 3.03 18.94
CA GLY A 382 13.24 2.73 19.35
C GLY A 382 13.72 1.34 18.95
N GLN A 383 15.00 1.08 19.22
CA GLN A 383 15.64 -0.21 18.99
C GLN A 383 15.08 -1.28 19.93
N GLY A 384 14.68 -2.44 19.41
CA GLY A 384 14.31 -3.57 20.26
C GLY A 384 13.65 -4.73 19.53
N ARG A 385 13.16 -5.70 20.29
CA ARG A 385 12.57 -6.97 19.81
C ARG A 385 11.04 -7.02 19.91
N ASN A 386 10.41 -6.00 20.50
CA ASN A 386 8.95 -5.95 20.60
C ASN A 386 8.32 -5.88 19.21
N LEU A 387 7.03 -6.18 19.11
CA LEU A 387 6.32 -6.22 17.84
C LEU A 387 6.17 -4.84 17.18
N ASN A 388 6.26 -3.76 17.96
CA ASN A 388 6.28 -2.38 17.48
C ASN A 388 7.70 -1.79 17.31
N GLN A 389 8.74 -2.61 17.45
CA GLN A 389 10.15 -2.20 17.37
C GLN A 389 10.90 -2.97 16.28
N LEU A 390 11.93 -2.33 15.76
CA LEU A 390 12.90 -2.91 14.82
C LEU A 390 14.31 -2.74 15.40
N PHE A 391 15.26 -3.48 14.84
CA PHE A 391 16.68 -3.29 15.08
C PHE A 391 17.43 -3.34 13.74
N SER A 392 17.75 -2.15 13.24
CA SER A 392 18.60 -1.93 12.06
C SER A 392 17.99 -2.55 10.78
N PRO A 393 16.75 -2.16 10.41
CA PRO A 393 16.06 -2.74 9.26
C PRO A 393 16.86 -2.56 7.96
N GLN A 394 16.77 -3.58 7.10
CA GLN A 394 17.51 -3.67 5.83
C GLN A 394 16.56 -3.62 4.63
N GLU A 395 16.33 -4.72 3.91
CA GLU A 395 15.41 -4.73 2.77
C GLU A 395 13.96 -4.48 3.20
N ILE A 396 13.23 -3.80 2.32
CA ILE A 396 11.79 -3.60 2.41
C ILE A 396 11.18 -4.05 1.09
N ILE A 397 10.15 -4.88 1.16
CA ILE A 397 9.29 -5.16 0.00
C ILE A 397 7.84 -4.90 0.40
N VAL A 398 7.05 -4.40 -0.54
CA VAL A 398 5.63 -4.13 -0.34
C VAL A 398 4.86 -4.97 -1.34
N ASP A 399 3.84 -5.69 -0.87
CA ASP A 399 2.98 -6.48 -1.76
C ASP A 399 1.88 -5.61 -2.42
N ASP A 400 1.13 -6.22 -3.33
CA ASP A 400 0.04 -5.55 -4.06
C ASP A 400 -1.10 -5.07 -3.14
N LEU A 401 -1.16 -5.56 -1.89
CA LEU A 401 -2.12 -5.14 -0.88
C LEU A 401 -1.62 -3.97 -0.03
N GLY A 402 -0.37 -3.54 -0.24
CA GLY A 402 0.28 -2.51 0.55
C GLY A 402 0.84 -3.00 1.89
N GLN A 403 0.94 -4.32 2.11
CA GLN A 403 1.59 -4.88 3.30
C GLN A 403 3.10 -4.75 3.17
N ILE A 404 3.72 -4.23 4.23
CA ILE A 404 5.14 -3.89 4.27
C ILE A 404 5.88 -5.02 4.96
N TYR A 405 6.81 -5.65 4.26
CA TYR A 405 7.68 -6.69 4.80
C TYR A 405 9.08 -6.13 5.00
N VAL A 406 9.62 -6.31 6.19
CA VAL A 406 10.88 -5.69 6.62
C VAL A 406 11.84 -6.77 7.10
N ALA A 407 13.06 -6.75 6.56
CA ALA A 407 14.16 -7.53 7.09
C ALA A 407 14.68 -6.86 8.36
N ASP A 408 14.29 -7.38 9.52
CA ASP A 408 14.69 -6.89 10.83
C ASP A 408 16.04 -7.52 11.23
N TRP A 409 17.09 -7.08 10.55
CA TRP A 409 18.44 -7.69 10.55
C TRP A 409 18.99 -7.96 11.94
N GLY A 410 18.94 -6.98 12.85
CA GLY A 410 19.50 -7.13 14.20
C GLY A 410 18.73 -8.11 15.09
N ASN A 411 17.51 -8.47 14.69
CA ASN A 411 16.65 -9.41 15.39
C ASN A 411 16.50 -10.76 14.68
N ASN A 412 17.13 -10.95 13.51
CA ASN A 412 17.11 -12.20 12.75
C ASN A 412 15.68 -12.68 12.41
N ARG A 413 14.81 -11.75 12.02
CA ARG A 413 13.41 -12.03 11.63
C ARG A 413 12.95 -11.18 10.45
N VAL A 414 11.94 -11.67 9.74
CA VAL A 414 11.13 -10.88 8.82
C VAL A 414 9.86 -10.48 9.55
N MET A 415 9.53 -9.20 9.51
CA MET A 415 8.32 -8.65 10.10
C MET A 415 7.40 -8.10 9.01
N ARG A 416 6.08 -8.12 9.26
CA ARG A 416 5.07 -7.52 8.38
C ARG A 416 4.26 -6.47 9.12
N TRP A 417 3.99 -5.35 8.47
CA TRP A 417 3.02 -4.35 8.89
C TRP A 417 1.95 -4.14 7.83
N CYS A 418 0.70 -4.10 8.26
CA CYS A 418 -0.42 -3.61 7.45
C CYS A 418 -0.66 -2.12 7.74
N GLU A 419 -1.27 -1.44 6.79
CA GLU A 419 -1.65 -0.03 6.93
C GLU A 419 -2.47 0.20 8.21
N GLY A 420 -2.02 1.15 9.04
CA GLY A 420 -2.69 1.53 10.29
C GLY A 420 -2.42 0.63 11.50
N GLN A 421 -1.58 -0.42 11.38
CA GLN A 421 -1.17 -1.22 12.54
C GLN A 421 -0.08 -0.52 13.37
N GLU A 422 -0.25 -0.52 14.69
CA GLU A 422 0.77 0.00 15.63
C GLU A 422 1.90 -1.02 15.90
N GLU A 423 1.60 -2.31 15.74
CA GLU A 423 2.55 -3.41 15.92
C GLU A 423 2.60 -4.28 14.66
N GLY A 424 3.76 -4.83 14.37
CA GLY A 424 3.95 -5.77 13.27
C GLY A 424 3.81 -7.22 13.70
N GLU A 425 3.81 -8.11 12.73
CA GLU A 425 3.74 -9.54 12.94
C GLU A 425 5.01 -10.21 12.46
N ILE A 426 5.50 -11.20 13.23
CA ILE A 426 6.64 -12.02 12.79
C ILE A 426 6.17 -12.96 11.68
N VAL A 427 6.81 -12.85 10.52
CA VAL A 427 6.54 -13.66 9.33
C VAL A 427 7.33 -14.96 9.38
N VAL A 428 8.65 -14.83 9.53
CA VAL A 428 9.63 -15.93 9.65
C VAL A 428 10.82 -15.48 10.51
N GLY A 429 11.52 -16.43 11.13
CA GLY A 429 12.72 -16.15 11.95
C GLY A 429 12.42 -15.78 13.41
N GLY A 430 13.46 -15.44 14.18
CA GLY A 430 13.33 -14.92 15.56
C GLY A 430 13.17 -15.92 16.72
N ASN A 431 13.14 -17.24 16.48
CA ASN A 431 12.63 -18.24 17.45
C ASN A 431 13.66 -19.17 18.16
N GLY A 432 14.97 -18.86 18.18
CA GLY A 432 16.07 -19.72 18.66
C GLY A 432 16.21 -21.22 18.24
N GLN A 433 15.80 -21.71 17.06
CA GLN A 433 15.88 -23.14 16.62
C GLN A 433 16.93 -23.45 15.53
N GLU A 434 17.21 -24.74 15.26
CA GLU A 434 18.36 -25.27 14.49
C GLU A 434 18.44 -24.95 12.96
N ASN A 435 17.55 -24.14 12.39
CA ASN A 435 17.60 -23.73 10.97
C ASN A 435 17.29 -22.24 10.80
N GLN A 436 17.95 -21.40 11.58
CA GLN A 436 17.61 -19.98 11.66
C GLN A 436 18.27 -19.09 10.63
N LEU A 437 17.51 -18.06 10.26
CA LEU A 437 18.02 -16.86 9.62
C LEU A 437 19.05 -16.18 10.53
N ASN A 438 20.12 -15.70 9.96
CA ASN A 438 21.19 -14.99 10.64
C ASN A 438 21.68 -13.83 9.78
N GLY A 439 21.48 -12.60 10.29
CA GLY A 439 21.83 -11.37 9.60
C GLY A 439 21.13 -11.19 8.26
N LEU A 440 19.82 -11.47 8.19
CA LEU A 440 19.08 -11.35 6.93
C LEU A 440 19.14 -9.93 6.35
N VAL A 441 19.33 -9.85 5.04
CA VAL A 441 19.39 -8.56 4.33
C VAL A 441 18.33 -8.51 3.25
N GLY A 442 18.56 -9.14 2.10
CA GLY A 442 17.66 -9.10 0.94
C GLY A 442 16.41 -9.95 1.12
N LEU A 443 15.30 -9.44 0.58
CA LEU A 443 13.99 -10.07 0.51
C LEU A 443 13.45 -9.97 -0.91
N SER A 444 12.77 -11.02 -1.38
CA SER A 444 12.07 -10.98 -2.67
C SER A 444 10.92 -11.99 -2.70
N PHE A 445 9.87 -11.70 -3.46
CA PHE A 445 8.77 -12.63 -3.71
C PHE A 445 8.90 -13.24 -5.11
N ASP A 446 8.51 -14.51 -5.25
CA ASP A 446 8.20 -15.06 -6.58
C ASP A 446 6.73 -14.82 -6.96
N ASP A 447 6.41 -15.15 -8.22
CA ASP A 447 5.06 -15.10 -8.82
C ASP A 447 3.98 -15.88 -8.04
N LYS A 448 4.39 -16.83 -7.19
CA LYS A 448 3.50 -17.63 -6.33
C LYS A 448 3.38 -17.07 -4.91
N GLY A 449 4.10 -16.00 -4.57
CA GLY A 449 4.12 -15.43 -3.22
C GLY A 449 5.05 -16.15 -2.24
N ASN A 450 5.96 -17.00 -2.72
CA ASN A 450 7.00 -17.56 -1.85
C ASN A 450 8.01 -16.46 -1.50
N LEU A 451 8.49 -16.47 -0.25
CA LEU A 451 9.43 -15.48 0.25
C LEU A 451 10.85 -16.02 0.17
N TYR A 452 11.73 -15.30 -0.52
CA TYR A 452 13.16 -15.58 -0.58
C TYR A 452 13.90 -14.59 0.33
N VAL A 453 14.86 -15.11 1.07
CA VAL A 453 15.62 -14.35 2.06
C VAL A 453 17.10 -14.62 1.85
N SER A 454 17.89 -13.55 1.79
CA SER A 454 19.34 -13.65 1.86
C SER A 454 19.77 -13.85 3.31
N ASP A 455 20.15 -15.08 3.65
CA ASP A 455 20.60 -15.52 4.96
C ASP A 455 22.11 -15.27 5.08
N MET A 456 22.47 -13.99 5.15
CA MET A 456 23.82 -13.48 4.86
C MET A 456 24.92 -14.14 5.70
N GLU A 457 24.74 -14.25 7.01
CA GLU A 457 25.76 -14.81 7.91
C GLU A 457 25.87 -16.33 7.80
N ASN A 458 24.88 -16.98 7.19
CA ASN A 458 24.90 -18.41 6.86
C ASN A 458 25.27 -18.65 5.39
N HIS A 459 25.65 -17.60 4.65
CA HIS A 459 26.20 -17.69 3.30
C HIS A 459 25.29 -18.41 2.29
N ARG A 460 23.99 -18.18 2.39
CA ARG A 460 22.99 -18.86 1.55
C ARG A 460 21.77 -17.99 1.26
N ILE A 461 21.00 -18.40 0.26
CA ILE A 461 19.65 -17.91 0.01
C ILE A 461 18.67 -19.02 0.40
N VAL A 462 17.66 -18.66 1.18
CA VAL A 462 16.60 -19.58 1.58
C VAL A 462 15.25 -19.14 1.05
N LYS A 463 14.40 -20.11 0.74
CA LYS A 463 13.02 -19.94 0.31
C LYS A 463 12.07 -20.45 1.38
N PHE A 464 11.08 -19.65 1.71
CA PHE A 464 9.93 -20.05 2.50
C PHE A 464 8.72 -20.18 1.58
N GLU A 465 8.07 -21.34 1.64
CA GLU A 465 6.88 -21.60 0.83
C GLU A 465 5.65 -21.01 1.50
N ILE A 466 4.80 -20.35 0.71
CA ILE A 466 3.52 -19.85 1.21
C ILE A 466 2.59 -21.03 1.56
N ILE A 467 1.88 -20.91 2.68
CA ILE A 467 0.84 -21.83 3.12
C ILE A 467 -0.45 -21.42 2.42
N SER A 468 -0.86 -22.20 1.43
CA SER A 468 -2.23 -22.14 0.93
C SER A 468 -3.15 -22.76 1.98
N TYR A 469 -3.94 -21.95 2.69
CA TYR A 469 -4.95 -22.49 3.61
C TYR A 469 -6.05 -23.20 2.82
N GLY A 470 -6.19 -24.51 3.02
CA GLY A 470 -7.50 -25.15 2.99
C GLY A 470 -8.20 -24.90 4.33
N PHE A 471 -9.45 -24.43 4.32
CA PHE A 471 -10.19 -24.06 5.54
C PHE A 471 -10.49 -25.25 6.47
N ILE A 472 -10.46 -25.06 7.79
CA ILE A 472 -10.92 -26.03 8.81
C ILE A 472 -12.33 -25.63 9.31
N LEU A 473 -13.31 -26.53 9.23
CA LEU A 473 -14.69 -26.37 9.73
C LEU A 473 -14.89 -27.06 11.09
N ASN A 474 -15.54 -26.40 12.05
CA ASN A 474 -16.09 -27.02 13.27
C ASN A 474 -17.62 -26.94 13.24
N ALA A 475 -18.35 -28.06 13.38
CA ALA A 475 -19.81 -28.08 13.41
C ALA A 475 -20.36 -28.96 14.55
N CYS A 476 -21.43 -28.51 15.20
CA CYS A 476 -22.22 -29.27 16.18
C CYS A 476 -23.66 -29.47 15.67
N VAL A 477 -24.17 -30.71 15.66
CA VAL A 477 -25.52 -31.06 15.18
C VAL A 477 -26.35 -31.66 16.33
N SER A 478 -27.61 -31.25 16.47
CA SER A 478 -28.55 -31.83 17.45
C SER A 478 -29.77 -32.46 16.77
N TYR A 479 -30.28 -33.56 17.35
CA TYR A 479 -31.36 -34.38 16.79
C TYR A 479 -32.60 -34.38 17.69
N LYS A 480 -33.78 -34.22 17.09
CA LYS A 480 -35.09 -34.52 17.71
C LYS A 480 -36.06 -34.99 16.62
N ASN A 481 -36.89 -36.00 16.86
CA ASN A 481 -37.97 -36.46 15.96
C ASN A 481 -37.61 -36.55 14.46
N GLU A 482 -36.44 -37.12 14.14
CA GLU A 482 -36.00 -37.41 12.76
C GLU A 482 -35.93 -36.18 11.82
N LYS A 483 -35.87 -34.96 12.37
CA LYS A 483 -35.61 -33.73 11.62
C LYS A 483 -34.45 -32.96 12.24
N ILE A 484 -33.60 -32.39 11.39
CA ILE A 484 -32.52 -31.49 11.81
C ILE A 484 -33.17 -30.14 12.06
N TYR A 485 -33.03 -29.60 13.27
CA TYR A 485 -33.68 -28.34 13.62
C TYR A 485 -32.73 -27.14 13.55
N HIS A 486 -31.43 -27.30 13.86
CA HIS A 486 -30.49 -26.19 13.83
C HIS A 486 -29.05 -26.63 13.54
N VAL A 487 -28.42 -25.93 12.59
CA VAL A 487 -26.97 -25.90 12.36
C VAL A 487 -26.52 -24.48 12.69
N HIS A 488 -25.68 -24.32 13.71
CA HIS A 488 -25.04 -23.03 13.95
C HIS A 488 -23.70 -23.03 13.22
N ILE A 489 -23.60 -22.16 12.22
CA ILE A 489 -22.38 -21.93 11.44
C ILE A 489 -21.86 -20.57 11.93
N SER A 490 -20.70 -20.54 12.57
CA SER A 490 -19.94 -19.30 12.66
C SER A 490 -19.30 -19.07 11.30
N ASP A 491 -19.65 -17.95 10.67
CA ASP A 491 -19.06 -17.42 9.42
C ASP A 491 -19.60 -17.98 8.10
N GLY A 492 -20.91 -17.83 7.88
CA GLY A 492 -21.43 -17.36 6.58
C GLY A 492 -21.48 -18.34 5.39
N MET A 493 -21.07 -19.60 5.53
CA MET A 493 -21.18 -20.60 4.44
C MET A 493 -22.49 -21.41 4.53
N LEU A 494 -23.11 -21.75 3.39
CA LEU A 494 -24.27 -22.65 3.30
C LEU A 494 -23.81 -24.11 3.15
N VAL A 495 -24.16 -24.98 4.09
CA VAL A 495 -23.90 -26.43 4.04
C VAL A 495 -25.21 -27.20 3.82
N TYR A 496 -25.19 -28.22 2.95
CA TYR A 496 -26.33 -29.10 2.71
C TYR A 496 -26.19 -30.42 3.49
N ILE A 497 -27.19 -30.75 4.31
CA ILE A 497 -27.26 -32.05 4.97
C ILE A 497 -28.20 -32.95 4.17
N ILE A 498 -27.67 -34.07 3.66
CA ILE A 498 -28.45 -35.08 2.94
C ILE A 498 -28.75 -36.22 3.92
N SER A 499 -30.03 -36.42 4.21
CA SER A 499 -30.52 -37.58 4.96
C SER A 499 -31.22 -38.54 4.02
N ASN A 500 -30.68 -39.74 3.85
CA ASN A 500 -31.36 -40.82 3.13
C ASN A 500 -31.97 -41.80 4.13
N VAL A 501 -33.26 -42.10 3.95
CA VAL A 501 -34.00 -43.08 4.76
C VAL A 501 -34.16 -44.35 3.93
N TYR A 502 -33.54 -45.43 4.38
CA TYR A 502 -33.66 -46.73 3.75
C TYR A 502 -34.64 -47.60 4.54
N ASN A 503 -35.57 -48.25 3.82
CA ASN A 503 -36.33 -49.36 4.37
C ASN A 503 -35.54 -50.63 4.11
N VAL A 504 -35.01 -51.25 5.15
CA VAL A 504 -34.24 -52.49 5.06
C VAL A 504 -34.99 -53.59 5.78
N HIS A 505 -35.07 -54.78 5.19
CA HIS A 505 -35.65 -55.94 5.86
C HIS A 505 -34.56 -56.75 6.51
N TYR A 506 -34.58 -56.81 7.85
CA TYR A 506 -33.72 -57.68 8.64
C TYR A 506 -34.59 -58.73 9.32
N ASN A 507 -34.32 -60.02 9.08
CA ASN A 507 -35.15 -61.15 9.55
C ASN A 507 -36.65 -60.99 9.26
N ASN A 508 -37.01 -60.64 8.01
CA ASN A 508 -38.39 -60.45 7.54
C ASN A 508 -39.24 -59.44 8.35
N ARG A 509 -38.60 -58.49 9.04
CA ARG A 509 -39.29 -57.34 9.64
C ARG A 509 -38.84 -56.03 8.96
N PRO A 510 -39.76 -55.13 8.58
CA PRO A 510 -39.41 -53.79 8.11
C PRO A 510 -38.63 -53.03 9.18
N THR A 511 -37.39 -52.66 8.88
CA THR A 511 -36.53 -51.87 9.75
C THR A 511 -36.09 -50.63 8.99
N ARG A 512 -36.33 -49.44 9.56
CA ARG A 512 -35.89 -48.17 8.97
C ARG A 512 -34.50 -47.81 9.46
N VAL A 513 -33.63 -47.44 8.54
CA VAL A 513 -32.25 -47.04 8.79
C VAL A 513 -32.05 -45.63 8.22
N VAL A 514 -31.48 -44.73 9.02
CA VAL A 514 -31.18 -43.35 8.60
C VAL A 514 -29.66 -43.22 8.52
N SER A 515 -29.12 -42.88 7.36
CA SER A 515 -27.72 -42.46 7.22
C SER A 515 -27.65 -40.93 7.16
N THR A 516 -26.79 -40.31 7.95
CA THR A 516 -26.49 -38.88 7.87
C THR A 516 -25.04 -38.68 7.46
N GLY A 517 -24.83 -38.05 6.31
CA GLY A 517 -23.52 -37.57 5.86
C GLY A 517 -23.48 -36.05 5.88
N ILE A 518 -22.33 -35.48 6.22
CA ILE A 518 -22.03 -34.07 6.00
C ILE A 518 -21.19 -34.01 4.71
N THR A 519 -21.59 -33.18 3.75
CA THR A 519 -20.85 -32.98 2.50
C THR A 519 -20.49 -31.51 2.39
N CYS A 520 -19.19 -31.22 2.24
CA CYS A 520 -18.70 -30.01 1.60
C CYS A 520 -18.12 -30.46 0.25
N ASP A 521 -18.23 -29.62 -0.77
CA ASP A 521 -17.76 -29.94 -2.12
C ASP A 521 -16.33 -30.52 -2.06
N ASP A 522 -16.18 -31.71 -2.66
CA ASP A 522 -14.97 -32.55 -2.81
C ASP A 522 -14.64 -33.59 -1.70
N GLN A 523 -15.60 -34.51 -1.55
CA GLN A 523 -15.57 -35.91 -1.10
C GLN A 523 -14.50 -36.42 -0.10
N SER A 524 -14.94 -36.63 1.14
CA SER A 524 -14.99 -37.98 1.73
C SER A 524 -16.21 -38.11 2.67
N VAL A 525 -16.97 -39.20 2.53
CA VAL A 525 -18.01 -39.57 3.50
C VAL A 525 -17.28 -40.07 4.74
N ALA A 526 -17.29 -39.31 5.83
CA ALA A 526 -17.03 -39.92 7.13
C ALA A 526 -18.20 -40.87 7.41
N ASP A 527 -17.99 -42.17 7.24
CA ASP A 527 -18.94 -43.20 7.67
C ASP A 527 -19.04 -43.10 9.20
N LEU A 528 -20.03 -42.34 9.68
CA LEU A 528 -20.42 -42.34 11.09
C LEU A 528 -21.14 -43.67 11.33
N GLY A 529 -20.42 -44.61 11.97
CA GLY A 529 -20.87 -45.98 12.19
C GLY A 529 -22.29 -46.09 12.76
N PHE A 530 -22.96 -47.17 12.36
CA PHE A 530 -24.28 -47.57 12.83
C PHE A 530 -24.31 -47.76 14.35
N TRP A 531 -25.30 -47.19 15.07
CA TRP A 531 -26.02 -47.88 16.15
C TRP A 531 -27.18 -47.10 16.79
N ARG A 532 -28.03 -47.85 17.52
CA ARG A 532 -29.32 -47.44 18.12
C ARG A 532 -29.18 -46.49 19.32
N GLY A 533 -29.86 -45.35 19.22
CA GLY A 533 -30.42 -44.61 20.37
C GLY A 533 -29.47 -43.66 21.10
N GLY A 534 -29.69 -42.35 20.91
CA GLY A 534 -29.23 -41.28 21.81
C GLY A 534 -27.97 -40.51 21.37
N ALA A 535 -28.14 -39.19 21.24
CA ALA A 535 -27.17 -38.08 21.10
C ALA A 535 -25.66 -38.36 20.79
N ILE A 536 -25.14 -37.72 19.73
CA ILE A 536 -23.69 -37.65 19.44
C ILE A 536 -23.09 -36.38 20.07
N LEU A 537 -22.03 -36.55 20.87
CA LEU A 537 -20.99 -35.56 21.16
C LEU A 537 -19.83 -35.86 20.20
N ALA A 538 -19.52 -34.97 19.26
CA ALA A 538 -18.37 -35.14 18.38
C ALA A 538 -17.08 -34.85 19.17
N LYS A 539 -16.26 -35.90 19.39
CA LYS A 539 -14.87 -35.77 19.83
C LYS A 539 -13.98 -35.53 18.60
N SER A 540 -13.13 -34.53 18.69
CA SER A 540 -12.07 -34.16 17.76
C SER A 540 -11.12 -35.33 17.47
N TYR A 541 -10.80 -35.58 16.20
CA TYR A 541 -9.63 -36.37 15.81
C TYR A 541 -8.62 -35.49 15.06
N TYR A 542 -7.42 -35.40 15.63
CA TYR A 542 -6.19 -35.07 14.92
C TYR A 542 -5.72 -36.34 14.21
N LEU A 543 -5.35 -36.26 12.94
CA LEU A 543 -4.51 -37.28 12.30
C LEU A 543 -3.22 -36.63 11.82
N SER A 544 -2.14 -36.89 12.56
CA SER A 544 -0.77 -36.68 12.13
C SER A 544 -0.34 -37.77 11.14
N PRO A 545 0.56 -37.48 10.19
CA PRO A 545 1.06 -38.47 9.25
C PRO A 545 2.28 -39.19 9.83
N THR A 546 2.09 -40.32 10.52
CA THR A 546 3.17 -41.32 10.74
C THR A 546 2.57 -42.69 11.04
N GLU A 547 2.96 -43.66 10.20
CA GLU A 547 2.93 -45.13 10.36
C GLU A 547 1.54 -45.82 10.46
N VAL A 548 1.23 -46.71 9.50
CA VAL A 548 1.27 -48.18 9.60
C VAL A 548 0.91 -48.79 8.23
N VAL A 549 1.67 -49.83 7.87
CA VAL A 549 1.64 -50.78 6.72
C VAL A 549 0.34 -50.94 5.95
#